data_AF-A0A416SE87-F1
#
_entry.id   AF-A0A416SE87-F1
#
_cell.length_a   1.000
_cell.length_b   1.000
_cell.length_c   1.000
_cell.angle_alpha   90.00
_cell.angle_beta   90.00
_cell.angle_gamma   90.00
#
_symmetry.space_group_name_H-M   'P 1'
#
loop_
_entity.id
_entity.type
_entity.pdbx_description
1 polymer ?
#
loop_
_entity_poly.entity_id
_entity_poly.type
_entity_poly.pdbx_seq_one_letter_code
_entity_poly.pdbx_strand_id
1 'polypeptide(L)'
;MKLISDNSGINREIRGVRIIVAPNMENFLGGGELLLTSLPAYEKLDDHMMVSHLNELNKKQISGFIVKRKQNTAHLNKLFETLVCFCEEHNIPVLELPQDISYWLVIKYVLSQICSNIVVAKFIYSKLTRDEISQYFAGRAIREKAIEKLICGLETMLGNPVALYDAQFHNMYSSTSEPIELKILKDSPKYVPNIITQLEYIRQKRNNVEYIKEIDIFGQSKYYLLISEINEPLMELDFITLEGAVSALLYFLIQNETVKSIEKKYHRDLEYRMLNGSLSESEKEDVANLLDLNATDEYRVITFYLKSGNNKENFSAEQRKETKIVEKAVLKFLPKEYIFCNTNRIIYIHKENKKKENGNFEESWKNFKKKRKIN
;
A
#
# COMPACT_ATOMS: atom_id res chain seq x y z
N MET A 1 16.88 26.31 8.12
CA MET A 1 16.59 27.10 6.90
C MET A 1 17.43 28.35 6.91
N LYS A 2 17.81 28.87 5.75
CA LYS A 2 18.59 30.11 5.62
C LYS A 2 17.91 31.03 4.61
N LEU A 3 17.72 32.31 4.92
CA LEU A 3 17.30 33.31 3.93
C LEU A 3 18.50 33.60 3.01
N ILE A 4 18.31 33.47 1.70
CA ILE A 4 19.37 33.67 0.70
C ILE A 4 19.17 34.98 -0.06
N SER A 5 17.93 35.39 -0.29
CA SER A 5 17.61 36.71 -0.82
C SER A 5 17.98 37.80 0.19
N ASP A 6 17.97 39.05 -0.25
CA ASP A 6 17.98 40.18 0.67
C ASP A 6 16.75 40.15 1.60
N ASN A 7 16.76 40.99 2.64
CA ASN A 7 15.65 41.11 3.59
C ASN A 7 14.39 41.76 2.97
N SER A 8 14.37 41.98 1.66
CA SER A 8 13.21 42.54 0.97
C SER A 8 12.06 41.53 0.97
N GLY A 9 10.82 42.03 1.09
CA GLY A 9 9.64 41.19 0.94
C GLY A 9 9.35 40.17 2.04
N ILE A 10 10.15 40.09 3.11
CA ILE A 10 9.95 39.15 4.23
C ILE A 10 8.63 39.36 4.98
N ASN A 11 8.01 40.53 4.83
CA ASN A 11 6.72 40.88 5.44
C ASN A 11 5.50 40.44 4.60
N ARG A 12 5.71 39.73 3.48
CA ARG A 12 4.59 39.22 2.67
C ARG A 12 3.77 38.21 3.46
N GLU A 13 2.46 38.39 3.45
CA GLU A 13 1.51 37.47 4.08
C GLU A 13 1.55 36.10 3.38
N ILE A 14 1.66 35.02 4.14
CA ILE A 14 1.57 33.65 3.63
C ILE A 14 0.13 33.17 3.83
N ARG A 15 -0.56 32.88 2.72
CA ARG A 15 -1.95 32.38 2.69
C ARG A 15 -2.07 30.91 2.33
N GLY A 16 -0.98 30.31 1.85
CA GLY A 16 -0.94 28.90 1.47
C GLY A 16 0.47 28.38 1.27
N VAL A 17 0.57 27.08 0.97
CA VAL A 17 1.84 26.42 0.66
C VAL A 17 1.64 25.40 -0.46
N ARG A 18 2.56 25.34 -1.42
CA ARG A 18 2.47 24.43 -2.58
C ARG A 18 3.85 23.88 -2.96
N ILE A 19 3.90 22.62 -3.39
CA ILE A 19 5.09 22.04 -4.01
C ILE A 19 5.01 22.22 -5.53
N ILE A 20 6.07 22.73 -6.16
CA ILE A 20 6.19 22.81 -7.62
C ILE A 20 6.66 21.45 -8.14
N VAL A 21 5.71 20.69 -8.70
CA VAL A 21 5.95 19.32 -9.22
C VAL A 21 6.05 19.27 -10.74
N ALA A 22 5.60 20.31 -11.44
CA ALA A 22 5.57 20.38 -12.90
C ALA A 22 5.70 21.85 -13.38
N PRO A 23 6.03 22.08 -14.66
CA PRO A 23 5.82 23.37 -15.30
C PRO A 23 4.33 23.78 -15.27
N ASN A 24 4.03 25.08 -15.37
CA ASN A 24 2.67 25.64 -15.40
C ASN A 24 1.86 25.57 -14.09
N MET A 25 2.54 25.43 -12.94
CA MET A 25 1.85 25.38 -11.64
C MET A 25 1.12 26.68 -11.31
N GLU A 26 1.49 27.81 -11.92
CA GLU A 26 0.82 29.12 -11.82
C GLU A 26 -0.69 29.06 -12.13
N ASN A 27 -1.13 28.14 -12.99
CA ASN A 27 -2.55 27.98 -13.35
C ASN A 27 -3.39 27.41 -12.22
N PHE A 28 -2.75 26.83 -11.20
CA PHE A 28 -3.40 26.16 -10.08
C PHE A 28 -3.23 26.92 -8.76
N LEU A 29 -2.68 28.13 -8.79
CA LEU A 29 -2.45 28.99 -7.63
C LEU A 29 -3.56 30.05 -7.49
N GLY A 30 -3.99 30.25 -6.24
CA GLY A 30 -4.92 31.31 -5.83
C GLY A 30 -4.23 32.62 -5.45
N GLY A 31 -2.92 32.59 -5.19
CA GLY A 31 -2.09 33.73 -4.81
C GLY A 31 -1.77 33.79 -3.31
N GLY A 32 -0.63 34.39 -2.97
CA GLY A 32 -0.12 34.43 -1.61
C GLY A 32 0.37 33.07 -1.09
N GLU A 33 0.69 32.11 -1.97
CA GLU A 33 1.30 30.85 -1.56
C GLU A 33 2.83 30.95 -1.43
N LEU A 34 3.36 30.21 -0.45
CA LEU A 34 4.77 29.89 -0.34
C LEU A 34 5.10 28.65 -1.19
N LEU A 35 6.05 28.77 -2.11
CA LEU A 35 6.33 27.73 -3.10
C LEU A 35 7.58 26.92 -2.75
N LEU A 36 7.42 25.61 -2.62
CA LEU A 36 8.49 24.65 -2.36
C LEU A 36 8.98 24.05 -3.68
N THR A 37 10.28 24.12 -3.97
CA THR A 37 10.83 23.56 -5.21
C THR A 37 12.25 23.04 -5.02
N SER A 38 12.64 22.03 -5.81
CA SER A 38 14.05 21.65 -5.96
C SER A 38 14.62 22.01 -7.33
N LEU A 39 13.80 22.63 -8.20
CA LEU A 39 14.04 22.99 -9.60
C LEU A 39 13.94 21.92 -10.72
N PRO A 40 13.79 20.60 -10.51
CA PRO A 40 13.61 19.64 -11.61
C PRO A 40 12.43 19.94 -12.53
N ALA A 41 11.37 20.57 -11.98
CA ALA A 41 10.21 20.98 -12.78
C ALA A 41 10.60 21.93 -13.93
N TYR A 42 11.70 22.66 -13.80
CA TYR A 42 12.20 23.61 -14.78
C TYR A 42 13.41 23.09 -15.57
N GLU A 43 13.91 21.88 -15.26
CA GLU A 43 15.15 21.34 -15.84
C GLU A 43 15.09 21.23 -17.37
N LYS A 44 13.90 20.91 -17.91
CA LYS A 44 13.67 20.76 -19.35
C LYS A 44 13.33 22.07 -20.07
N LEU A 45 13.24 23.18 -19.33
CA LEU A 45 12.90 24.47 -19.90
C LEU A 45 14.17 25.25 -20.26
N ASP A 46 14.05 26.11 -21.26
CA ASP A 46 15.04 27.15 -21.49
C ASP A 46 14.84 28.33 -20.53
N ASP A 47 15.82 29.23 -20.50
CA ASP A 47 15.83 30.39 -19.60
C ASP A 47 14.62 31.32 -19.84
N HIS A 48 14.20 31.50 -21.09
CA HIS A 48 13.08 32.38 -21.45
C HIS A 48 11.74 31.81 -20.96
N MET A 49 11.53 30.51 -21.14
CA MET A 49 10.36 29.81 -20.63
C MET A 49 10.31 29.86 -19.11
N MET A 50 11.43 29.62 -18.43
CA MET A 50 11.49 29.73 -16.96
C MET A 50 11.09 31.13 -16.49
N VAL A 51 11.67 32.18 -17.07
CA VAL A 51 11.33 33.57 -16.72
C VAL A 51 9.86 33.88 -17.02
N SER A 52 9.29 33.33 -18.10
CA SER A 52 7.86 33.46 -18.38
C SER A 52 7.00 32.85 -17.27
N HIS A 53 7.33 31.63 -16.81
CA HIS A 53 6.62 31.02 -15.67
C HIS A 53 6.79 31.82 -14.38
N LEU A 54 8.00 32.31 -14.08
CA LEU A 54 8.26 33.14 -12.91
C LEU A 54 7.44 34.44 -12.94
N ASN A 55 7.28 35.06 -14.11
CA ASN A 55 6.41 36.22 -14.29
C ASN A 55 4.93 35.91 -14.00
N GLU A 56 4.42 34.79 -14.47
CA GLU A 56 3.05 34.37 -14.15
C GLU A 56 2.87 34.09 -12.66
N LEU A 57 3.87 33.47 -12.00
CA LEU A 57 3.87 33.30 -10.55
C LEU A 57 3.89 34.63 -9.81
N ASN A 58 4.66 35.61 -10.28
CA ASN A 58 4.71 36.94 -9.69
C ASN A 58 3.36 37.68 -9.82
N LYS A 59 2.65 37.53 -10.95
CA LYS A 59 1.29 38.06 -11.12
C LYS A 59 0.30 37.50 -10.09
N LYS A 60 0.52 36.27 -9.63
CA LYS A 60 -0.27 35.64 -8.54
C LYS A 60 0.10 36.16 -7.14
N GLN A 61 1.06 37.08 -7.01
CA GLN A 61 1.49 37.64 -5.73
C GLN A 61 1.92 36.55 -4.74
N ILE A 62 2.81 35.65 -5.19
CA ILE A 62 3.37 34.60 -4.34
C ILE A 62 4.14 35.21 -3.15
N SER A 63 4.14 34.50 -2.03
CA SER A 63 4.73 35.01 -0.78
C SER A 63 6.24 34.78 -0.70
N GLY A 64 6.75 33.77 -1.42
CA GLY A 64 8.17 33.44 -1.43
C GLY A 64 8.47 32.05 -1.98
N PHE A 65 9.76 31.73 -2.07
CA PHE A 65 10.24 30.40 -2.43
C PHE A 65 11.00 29.73 -1.28
N ILE A 66 10.79 28.43 -1.11
CA ILE A 66 11.65 27.54 -0.33
C ILE A 66 12.30 26.56 -1.29
N VAL A 67 13.61 26.67 -1.45
CA VAL A 67 14.38 25.89 -2.42
C VAL A 67 15.22 24.82 -1.72
N LYS A 68 15.10 23.57 -2.17
CA LYS A 68 15.93 22.45 -1.70
C LYS A 68 16.90 22.04 -2.80
N ARG A 69 18.19 22.36 -2.63
CA ARG A 69 19.25 22.11 -3.63
C ARG A 69 19.68 20.65 -3.70
N LYS A 70 18.98 19.84 -4.50
CA LYS A 70 19.24 18.38 -4.55
C LYS A 70 20.48 17.99 -5.38
N GLN A 71 20.93 18.80 -6.33
CA GLN A 71 21.98 18.43 -7.30
C GLN A 71 22.80 19.64 -7.77
N ASN A 72 24.13 19.45 -7.87
CA ASN A 72 25.10 20.42 -8.41
C ASN A 72 25.38 20.14 -9.90
N THR A 73 24.36 20.13 -10.77
CA THR A 73 24.63 20.22 -12.21
C THR A 73 24.79 21.69 -12.59
N ALA A 74 25.67 21.99 -13.56
CA ALA A 74 25.87 23.36 -14.03
C ALA A 74 24.55 24.00 -14.50
N HIS A 75 23.66 23.21 -15.11
CA HIS A 75 22.34 23.66 -15.54
C HIS A 75 21.42 24.00 -14.37
N LEU A 76 21.27 23.13 -13.35
CA LEU A 76 20.42 23.42 -12.20
C LEU A 76 20.94 24.60 -11.37
N ASN A 77 22.27 24.78 -11.30
CA ASN A 77 22.87 25.95 -10.67
C ASN A 77 22.53 27.23 -11.42
N LYS A 78 22.58 27.21 -12.76
CA LYS A 78 22.15 28.34 -13.59
C LYS A 78 20.68 28.66 -13.38
N LEU A 79 19.79 27.66 -13.39
CA LEU A 79 18.36 27.86 -13.12
C LEU A 79 18.13 28.43 -11.72
N PHE A 80 18.90 27.98 -10.73
CA PHE A 80 18.85 28.51 -9.38
C PHE A 80 19.25 29.99 -9.33
N GLU A 81 20.36 30.36 -9.98
CA GLU A 81 20.81 31.75 -10.08
C GLU A 81 19.75 32.62 -10.77
N THR A 82 19.18 32.16 -11.88
CA THR A 82 18.08 32.85 -12.56
C THR A 82 16.87 33.07 -11.64
N LEU A 83 16.49 32.07 -10.84
CA LEU A 83 15.41 32.20 -9.86
C LEU A 83 15.73 33.25 -8.80
N VAL A 84 16.95 33.20 -8.24
CA VAL A 84 17.35 34.15 -7.19
C VAL A 84 17.40 35.58 -7.72
N CYS A 85 18.03 35.82 -8.87
CA CYS A 85 18.08 37.14 -9.50
C CYS A 85 16.67 37.69 -9.76
N PHE A 86 15.77 36.88 -10.34
CA PHE A 86 14.38 37.28 -10.57
C PHE A 86 13.67 37.62 -9.24
N CYS A 87 13.91 36.82 -8.20
CA CYS A 87 13.30 37.05 -6.90
C CYS A 87 13.80 38.36 -6.27
N GLU A 88 15.09 38.66 -6.34
CA GLU A 88 15.66 39.92 -5.85
C GLU A 88 15.06 41.13 -6.59
N GLU A 89 14.96 41.08 -7.94
CA GLU A 89 14.36 42.15 -8.75
C GLU A 89 12.89 42.43 -8.38
N HIS A 90 12.14 41.39 -8.00
CA HIS A 90 10.73 41.49 -7.62
C HIS A 90 10.50 41.52 -6.10
N ASN A 91 11.57 41.67 -5.32
CA ASN A 91 11.58 41.65 -3.86
C ASN A 91 10.96 40.38 -3.25
N ILE A 92 10.98 39.22 -3.91
CA ILE A 92 10.36 37.97 -3.43
C ILE A 92 11.38 37.23 -2.54
N PRO A 93 11.04 36.87 -1.29
CA PRO A 93 12.00 36.20 -0.41
C PRO A 93 12.27 34.75 -0.85
N VAL A 94 13.53 34.33 -0.75
CA VAL A 94 13.99 32.98 -1.07
C VAL A 94 14.72 32.34 0.11
N LEU A 95 14.22 31.20 0.59
CA LEU A 95 14.84 30.42 1.67
C LEU A 95 15.46 29.12 1.14
N GLU A 96 16.63 28.76 1.66
CA GLU A 96 17.24 27.45 1.47
C GLU A 96 16.71 26.46 2.51
N LEU A 97 16.23 25.32 2.02
CA LEU A 97 15.88 24.16 2.84
C LEU A 97 17.03 23.15 2.88
N PRO A 98 17.49 22.76 4.09
CA PRO A 98 18.44 21.66 4.27
C PRO A 98 18.01 20.34 3.59
N GLN A 99 19.00 19.54 3.19
CA GLN A 99 18.75 18.31 2.42
C GLN A 99 18.05 17.20 3.21
N ASP A 100 18.26 17.16 4.50
CA ASP A 100 17.68 16.22 5.46
C ASP A 100 16.21 16.53 5.78
N ILE A 101 15.75 17.76 5.55
CA ILE A 101 14.39 18.17 5.91
C ILE A 101 13.39 17.87 4.78
N SER A 102 12.31 17.18 5.11
CA SER A 102 11.20 16.89 4.19
C SER A 102 10.34 18.14 3.94
N TYR A 103 9.86 18.33 2.70
CA TYR A 103 8.87 19.37 2.39
C TYR A 103 7.58 19.21 3.21
N TRP A 104 7.24 17.98 3.59
CA TRP A 104 6.03 17.70 4.37
C TRP A 104 6.09 18.27 5.78
N LEU A 105 7.28 18.29 6.40
CA LEU A 105 7.48 18.97 7.68
C LEU A 105 7.24 20.48 7.54
N VAL A 106 7.73 21.09 6.46
CA VAL A 106 7.50 22.51 6.16
C VAL A 106 6.03 22.79 5.92
N ILE A 107 5.34 21.97 5.13
CA ILE A 107 3.91 22.12 4.85
C ILE A 107 3.10 22.05 6.16
N LYS A 108 3.34 21.04 7.00
CA LYS A 108 2.66 20.90 8.29
C LYS A 108 2.90 22.14 9.17
N TYR A 109 4.16 22.59 9.24
CA TYR A 109 4.51 23.80 9.97
C TYR A 109 3.76 25.03 9.44
N VAL A 110 3.86 25.32 8.14
CA VAL A 110 3.21 26.50 7.54
C VAL A 110 1.70 26.46 7.75
N LEU A 111 1.05 25.33 7.48
CA LEU A 111 -0.40 25.18 7.69
C LEU A 111 -0.81 25.40 9.15
N SER A 112 0.00 24.94 10.11
CA SER A 112 -0.25 25.17 11.53
C SER A 112 -0.17 26.65 11.94
N GLN A 113 0.62 27.45 11.21
CA GLN A 113 0.81 28.88 11.49
C GLN A 113 -0.25 29.75 10.78
N ILE A 114 -0.56 29.45 9.52
CA ILE A 114 -1.43 30.32 8.71
C ILE A 114 -2.92 30.06 8.98
N CYS A 115 -3.29 28.84 9.32
CA CYS A 115 -4.69 28.49 9.56
C CYS A 115 -5.03 28.65 11.03
N SER A 116 -5.71 29.76 11.38
CA SER A 116 -6.27 29.95 12.73
C SER A 116 -7.33 28.89 13.07
N ASN A 117 -7.95 28.29 12.06
CA ASN A 117 -8.91 27.19 12.19
C ASN A 117 -8.28 25.86 11.72
N ILE A 118 -8.13 24.92 12.65
CA ILE A 118 -7.58 23.59 12.39
C ILE A 118 -8.36 22.83 11.31
N VAL A 119 -9.68 23.06 11.15
CA VAL A 119 -10.49 22.41 10.12
C VAL A 119 -10.04 22.81 8.71
N VAL A 120 -9.70 24.08 8.51
CA VAL A 120 -9.21 24.58 7.22
C VAL A 120 -7.83 23.99 6.92
N ALA A 121 -6.94 23.92 7.92
CA ALA A 121 -5.64 23.28 7.80
C ALA A 121 -5.78 21.81 7.38
N LYS A 122 -6.64 21.06 8.07
CA LYS A 122 -6.95 19.65 7.78
C LYS A 122 -7.48 19.48 6.36
N PHE A 123 -8.38 20.35 5.90
CA PHE A 123 -8.93 20.30 4.54
C PHE A 123 -7.86 20.53 3.48
N ILE A 124 -7.04 21.59 3.61
CA ILE A 124 -5.97 21.88 2.65
C ILE A 124 -4.95 20.73 2.63
N TYR A 125 -4.56 20.24 3.81
CA TYR A 125 -3.61 19.14 3.93
C TYR A 125 -4.16 17.83 3.33
N SER A 126 -5.45 17.53 3.52
CA SER A 126 -6.09 16.34 2.93
C SER A 126 -6.03 16.36 1.40
N LYS A 127 -6.18 17.54 0.79
CA LYS A 127 -6.06 17.69 -0.67
C LYS A 127 -4.61 17.44 -1.12
N LEU A 128 -3.64 18.07 -0.46
CA LEU A 128 -2.22 17.92 -0.79
C LEU A 128 -1.76 16.46 -0.68
N THR A 129 -2.12 15.79 0.41
CA THR A 129 -1.75 14.39 0.65
C THR A 129 -2.42 13.45 -0.34
N ARG A 130 -3.69 13.67 -0.67
CA ARG A 130 -4.40 12.88 -1.69
C ARG A 130 -3.77 13.07 -3.07
N ASP A 131 -3.45 14.30 -3.45
CA ASP A 131 -2.83 14.59 -4.75
C ASP A 131 -1.46 13.88 -4.84
N GLU A 132 -0.63 13.92 -3.79
CA GLU A 132 0.64 13.19 -3.73
C GLU A 132 0.43 11.68 -3.82
N ILE A 133 -0.46 11.14 -2.99
CA ILE A 133 -0.75 9.70 -2.94
C ILE A 133 -1.27 9.22 -4.31
N SER A 134 -2.09 10.02 -5.00
CA SER A 134 -2.61 9.72 -6.33
C SER A 134 -1.51 9.55 -7.39
N GLN A 135 -0.35 10.20 -7.24
CA GLN A 135 0.75 10.06 -8.18
C GLN A 135 1.37 8.66 -8.16
N TYR A 136 1.31 7.95 -7.02
CA TYR A 136 1.74 6.56 -6.95
C TYR A 136 0.85 5.61 -7.78
N PHE A 137 -0.35 6.05 -8.16
CA PHE A 137 -1.26 5.35 -9.06
C PHE A 137 -1.07 5.75 -10.53
N ALA A 138 -0.46 6.91 -10.78
CA ALA A 138 -0.32 7.46 -12.12
C ALA A 138 0.80 6.74 -12.89
N GLY A 139 0.45 5.67 -13.60
CA GLY A 139 1.34 5.00 -14.56
C GLY A 139 1.04 3.53 -14.77
N ARG A 140 1.65 2.93 -15.80
CA ARG A 140 1.63 1.47 -16.05
C ARG A 140 2.60 0.72 -15.12
N ALA A 141 2.82 1.21 -13.90
CA ALA A 141 3.73 0.56 -12.97
C ALA A 141 3.17 -0.82 -12.57
N ILE A 142 4.06 -1.79 -12.45
CA ILE A 142 3.74 -3.11 -11.88
C ILE A 142 3.22 -2.87 -10.46
N ARG A 143 2.10 -3.51 -10.11
CA ARG A 143 1.36 -3.24 -8.85
C ARG A 143 2.22 -3.37 -7.60
N GLU A 144 3.09 -4.38 -7.50
CA GLU A 144 3.98 -4.52 -6.32
C GLU A 144 4.85 -3.29 -6.14
N LYS A 145 5.37 -2.73 -7.24
CA LYS A 145 6.20 -1.53 -7.24
C LYS A 145 5.41 -0.27 -6.83
N ALA A 146 4.10 -0.25 -7.04
CA ALA A 146 3.24 0.86 -6.60
C ALA A 146 3.06 0.85 -5.07
N ILE A 147 2.84 -0.32 -4.46
CA ILE A 147 2.73 -0.44 -3.00
C ILE A 147 4.06 -0.08 -2.33
N GLU A 148 5.17 -0.60 -2.84
CA GLU A 148 6.51 -0.28 -2.34
C GLU A 148 6.77 1.24 -2.36
N LYS A 149 6.52 1.89 -3.51
CA LYS A 149 6.65 3.35 -3.63
C LYS A 149 5.75 4.11 -2.66
N LEU A 150 4.51 3.65 -2.47
CA LEU A 150 3.60 4.26 -1.51
C LEU A 150 4.17 4.18 -0.09
N ILE A 151 4.65 3.01 0.35
CA ILE A 151 5.23 2.83 1.69
C ILE A 151 6.45 3.74 1.91
N CYS A 152 7.38 3.81 0.94
CA CYS A 152 8.51 4.74 1.02
C CYS A 152 8.08 6.22 0.98
N GLY A 153 7.05 6.54 0.19
CA GLY A 153 6.45 7.87 0.14
C GLY A 153 5.87 8.29 1.49
N LEU A 154 5.18 7.38 2.19
CA LEU A 154 4.59 7.64 3.49
C LEU A 154 5.64 7.97 4.54
N GLU A 155 6.78 7.29 4.57
CA GLU A 155 7.88 7.66 5.46
C GLU A 155 8.32 9.11 5.24
N THR A 156 8.42 9.55 3.97
CA THR A 156 8.80 10.92 3.63
C THR A 156 7.73 11.94 4.07
N MET A 157 6.45 11.57 4.03
CA MET A 157 5.32 12.41 4.42
C MET A 157 5.16 12.53 5.94
N LEU A 158 5.27 11.40 6.63
CA LEU A 158 5.07 11.27 8.07
C LEU A 158 6.33 11.67 8.84
N GLY A 159 7.50 11.46 8.25
CA GLY A 159 8.79 11.57 8.93
C GLY A 159 9.09 10.39 9.85
N ASN A 160 8.37 9.27 9.72
CA ASN A 160 8.52 8.08 10.56
C ASN A 160 8.44 6.81 9.71
N PRO A 161 9.12 5.73 10.10
CA PRO A 161 9.13 4.48 9.35
C PRO A 161 7.75 3.82 9.30
N VAL A 162 7.45 3.25 8.14
CA VAL A 162 6.19 2.59 7.83
C VAL A 162 6.46 1.22 7.23
N ALA A 163 5.68 0.22 7.62
CA ALA A 163 5.78 -1.12 7.08
C ALA A 163 4.41 -1.82 6.98
N LEU A 164 4.26 -2.67 5.97
CA LEU A 164 3.06 -3.46 5.71
C LEU A 164 3.35 -4.94 5.94
N TYR A 165 2.47 -5.63 6.66
CA TYR A 165 2.59 -7.04 7.03
C TYR A 165 1.40 -7.86 6.57
N ASP A 166 1.65 -9.14 6.31
CA ASP A 166 0.60 -10.12 6.04
C ASP A 166 -0.08 -10.64 7.32
N ALA A 167 -1.03 -11.56 7.17
CA ALA A 167 -1.78 -12.16 8.27
C ALA A 167 -0.91 -12.98 9.25
N GLN A 168 0.29 -13.38 8.84
CA GLN A 168 1.27 -14.12 9.65
C GLN A 168 2.33 -13.20 10.26
N PHE A 169 2.19 -11.87 10.10
CA PHE A 169 3.16 -10.87 10.51
C PHE A 169 4.50 -10.95 9.78
N HIS A 170 4.55 -11.53 8.58
CA HIS A 170 5.71 -11.37 7.71
C HIS A 170 5.68 -9.98 7.07
N ASN A 171 6.83 -9.30 7.09
CA ASN A 171 6.98 -8.03 6.40
C ASN A 171 6.82 -8.25 4.89
N MET A 172 5.93 -7.48 4.27
CA MET A 172 5.73 -7.46 2.82
C MET A 172 6.47 -6.30 2.17
N TYR A 173 6.36 -5.13 2.80
CA TYR A 173 6.97 -3.89 2.33
C TYR A 173 7.41 -3.07 3.55
N SER A 174 8.53 -2.37 3.42
CA SER A 174 9.12 -1.54 4.47
C SER A 174 9.72 -0.30 3.86
N SER A 175 9.57 0.86 4.52
CA SER A 175 10.26 2.09 4.12
C SER A 175 11.75 2.05 4.47
N THR A 176 12.11 1.29 5.52
CA THR A 176 13.49 1.12 6.00
C THR A 176 14.08 -0.20 5.50
N SER A 177 15.41 -0.24 5.35
CA SER A 177 16.17 -1.45 4.99
C SER A 177 16.06 -2.55 6.06
N GLU A 178 16.00 -2.16 7.33
CA GLU A 178 15.75 -3.07 8.45
C GLU A 178 14.30 -2.86 8.93
N PRO A 179 13.37 -3.76 8.58
CA PRO A 179 11.98 -3.62 8.97
C PRO A 179 11.80 -3.88 10.46
N ILE A 180 10.98 -3.04 11.10
CA ILE A 180 10.62 -3.20 12.52
C ILE A 180 9.74 -4.43 12.67
N GLU A 181 10.11 -5.39 13.51
CA GLU A 181 9.29 -6.60 13.68
C GLU A 181 7.91 -6.27 14.27
N LEU A 182 6.82 -6.69 13.61
CA LEU A 182 5.46 -6.48 14.10
C LEU A 182 5.13 -7.46 15.24
N LYS A 183 4.81 -6.93 16.42
CA LYS A 183 4.24 -7.69 17.54
C LYS A 183 3.08 -6.91 18.15
N ILE A 184 1.89 -7.49 18.13
CA ILE A 184 0.72 -6.87 18.77
C ILE A 184 0.68 -7.36 20.23
N LEU A 185 0.77 -6.42 21.18
CA LEU A 185 0.67 -6.74 22.60
C LEU A 185 -0.78 -7.12 22.97
N LYS A 186 -0.93 -7.95 24.00
CA LYS A 186 -2.26 -8.24 24.58
C LYS A 186 -2.79 -6.97 25.23
N ASP A 187 -4.10 -6.74 25.10
CA ASP A 187 -4.82 -5.61 25.69
C ASP A 187 -4.37 -4.21 25.21
N SER A 188 -3.75 -4.12 24.03
CA SER A 188 -3.39 -2.83 23.44
C SER A 188 -4.63 -1.95 23.20
N PRO A 189 -4.64 -0.70 23.70
CA PRO A 189 -5.80 0.17 23.56
C PRO A 189 -6.04 0.55 22.12
N LYS A 190 -7.33 0.72 21.77
CA LYS A 190 -7.72 1.37 20.53
C LYS A 190 -7.53 2.88 20.64
N TYR A 191 -7.07 3.48 19.57
CA TYR A 191 -6.92 4.91 19.39
C TYR A 191 -7.71 5.36 18.17
N VAL A 192 -8.50 6.41 18.36
CA VAL A 192 -9.25 7.06 17.28
C VAL A 192 -8.71 8.48 17.16
N PRO A 193 -8.00 8.82 16.08
CA PRO A 193 -7.53 10.17 15.87
C PRO A 193 -8.73 11.11 15.68
N ASN A 194 -8.57 12.35 16.15
CA ASN A 194 -9.57 13.41 16.04
C ASN A 194 -9.63 14.00 14.61
N ILE A 195 -9.99 13.14 13.65
CA ILE A 195 -10.17 13.45 12.23
C ILE A 195 -11.53 12.91 11.76
N ILE A 196 -12.04 13.41 10.64
CA ILE A 196 -13.42 13.18 10.19
C ILE A 196 -13.76 11.69 10.04
N THR A 197 -12.83 10.88 9.52
CA THR A 197 -13.07 9.47 9.23
C THR A 197 -13.03 8.54 10.42
N GLN A 198 -12.51 9.00 11.56
CA GLN A 198 -12.47 8.25 12.82
C GLN A 198 -11.93 6.81 12.68
N LEU A 199 -10.95 6.60 11.78
CA LEU A 199 -10.33 5.28 11.59
C LEU A 199 -9.69 4.80 12.90
N GLU A 200 -10.08 3.62 13.37
CA GLU A 200 -9.47 3.03 14.56
C GLU A 200 -8.07 2.47 14.27
N TYR A 201 -7.14 2.69 15.19
CA TYR A 201 -5.79 2.11 15.22
C TYR A 201 -5.58 1.40 16.55
N ILE A 202 -4.78 0.34 16.56
CA ILE A 202 -4.21 -0.18 17.80
C ILE A 202 -3.02 0.71 18.14
N ARG A 203 -3.03 1.33 19.32
CA ARG A 203 -1.90 2.13 19.81
C ARG A 203 -1.20 1.39 20.93
N GLN A 204 0.09 1.19 20.78
CA GLN A 204 0.90 0.51 21.79
C GLN A 204 2.24 1.20 21.96
N LYS A 205 2.90 0.93 23.09
CA LYS A 205 4.26 1.40 23.35
C LYS A 205 5.16 0.20 23.58
N ARG A 206 6.10 -0.02 22.66
CA ARG A 206 7.22 -0.96 22.83
C ARG A 206 8.49 -0.13 23.08
N ASN A 207 9.48 -0.22 22.20
CA ASN A 207 10.63 0.69 22.20
C ASN A 207 10.18 2.11 21.83
N ASN A 208 9.30 2.20 20.84
CA ASN A 208 8.66 3.43 20.37
C ASN A 208 7.14 3.33 20.54
N VAL A 209 6.46 4.46 20.41
CA VAL A 209 5.00 4.44 20.26
C VAL A 209 4.68 3.96 18.85
N GLU A 210 3.74 3.04 18.74
CA GLU A 210 3.38 2.39 17.49
C GLU A 210 1.88 2.49 17.27
N TYR A 211 1.51 2.73 16.01
CA TYR A 211 0.13 2.69 15.54
C TYR A 211 0.02 1.58 14.50
N ILE A 212 -0.95 0.70 14.71
CA ILE A 212 -1.17 -0.46 13.86
C ILE A 212 -2.58 -0.38 13.32
N LYS A 213 -2.71 -0.31 12.00
CA LYS A 213 -4.00 -0.41 11.31
C LYS A 213 -4.19 -1.81 10.75
N GLU A 214 -5.17 -2.52 11.28
CA GLU A 214 -5.67 -3.75 10.66
C GLU A 214 -6.51 -3.41 9.43
N ILE A 215 -6.21 -4.07 8.31
CA ILE A 215 -6.93 -3.97 7.04
C ILE A 215 -7.45 -5.37 6.72
N ASP A 216 -8.77 -5.53 6.76
CA ASP A 216 -9.44 -6.80 6.44
C ASP A 216 -10.03 -6.74 5.02
N ILE A 217 -9.61 -7.69 4.18
CA ILE A 217 -10.13 -7.90 2.83
C ILE A 217 -11.12 -9.07 2.87
N PHE A 218 -12.41 -8.73 2.82
CA PHE A 218 -13.54 -9.65 2.73
C PHE A 218 -13.59 -10.74 3.82
N GLY A 219 -13.01 -10.52 5.01
CA GLY A 219 -12.95 -11.49 6.11
C GLY A 219 -12.04 -12.69 5.82
N GLN A 220 -11.22 -12.62 4.76
CA GLN A 220 -10.41 -13.74 4.29
C GLN A 220 -8.92 -13.46 4.41
N SER A 221 -8.50 -12.24 4.10
CA SER A 221 -7.10 -11.84 4.09
C SER A 221 -6.93 -10.61 4.96
N LYS A 222 -6.06 -10.71 5.96
CA LYS A 222 -5.74 -9.63 6.89
C LYS A 222 -4.35 -9.08 6.59
N TYR A 223 -4.24 -7.77 6.68
CA TYR A 223 -2.99 -7.03 6.54
C TYR A 223 -2.84 -6.03 7.68
N TYR A 224 -1.62 -5.69 8.03
CA TYR A 224 -1.33 -4.75 9.11
C TYR A 224 -0.37 -3.68 8.63
N LEU A 225 -0.80 -2.42 8.70
CA LEU A 225 0.07 -1.27 8.47
C LEU A 225 0.60 -0.79 9.83
N LEU A 226 1.92 -0.87 10.01
CA LEU A 226 2.64 -0.43 11.20
C LEU A 226 3.32 0.92 10.94
N ILE A 227 3.15 1.85 11.87
CA ILE A 227 3.87 3.11 11.93
C ILE A 227 4.52 3.21 13.31
N SER A 228 5.81 3.54 13.36
CA SER A 228 6.56 3.67 14.62
C SER A 228 7.13 5.07 14.78
N GLU A 229 6.82 5.75 15.89
CA GLU A 229 7.34 7.08 16.25
C GLU A 229 8.83 7.00 16.64
N ILE A 230 9.73 6.85 15.65
CA ILE A 230 11.18 6.83 15.88
C ILE A 230 11.76 8.24 15.92
N ASN A 231 11.28 9.10 15.03
CA ASN A 231 11.86 10.43 14.85
C ASN A 231 11.06 11.47 15.64
N GLU A 232 9.76 11.60 15.36
CA GLU A 232 8.89 12.60 16.00
C GLU A 232 7.51 12.00 16.30
N PRO A 233 6.78 12.49 17.32
CA PRO A 233 5.41 12.07 17.58
C PRO A 233 4.46 12.40 16.42
N LEU A 234 3.50 11.51 16.12
CA LEU A 234 2.49 11.79 15.10
C LEU A 234 1.50 12.85 15.56
N MET A 235 1.22 13.82 14.69
CA MET A 235 0.21 14.86 14.90
C MET A 235 -1.09 14.54 14.14
N GLU A 236 -2.17 15.30 14.38
CA GLU A 236 -3.47 15.05 13.72
C GLU A 236 -3.40 15.05 12.19
N LEU A 237 -2.51 15.87 11.60
CA LEU A 237 -2.29 15.90 10.15
C LEU A 237 -1.71 14.58 9.62
N ASP A 238 -0.86 13.89 10.38
CA ASP A 238 -0.31 12.59 9.98
C ASP A 238 -1.40 11.54 9.80
N PHE A 239 -2.41 11.55 10.65
CA PHE A 239 -3.54 10.63 10.54
C PHE A 239 -4.41 10.91 9.29
N ILE A 240 -4.39 12.13 8.75
CA ILE A 240 -5.01 12.45 7.45
C ILE A 240 -4.22 11.82 6.31
N THR A 241 -2.88 11.88 6.36
CA THR A 241 -2.03 11.16 5.39
C THR A 241 -2.30 9.66 5.45
N LEU A 242 -2.38 9.10 6.66
CA LEU A 242 -2.65 7.68 6.87
C LEU A 242 -4.04 7.26 6.38
N GLU A 243 -5.05 8.12 6.48
CA GLU A 243 -6.38 7.85 5.93
C GLU A 243 -6.34 7.66 4.41
N GLY A 244 -5.69 8.59 3.71
CA GLY A 244 -5.48 8.49 2.26
C GLY A 244 -4.67 7.25 1.90
N ALA A 245 -3.65 6.93 2.69
CA ALA A 245 -2.79 5.78 2.51
C ALA A 245 -3.53 4.45 2.70
N VAL A 246 -4.35 4.32 3.74
CA VAL A 246 -5.15 3.13 4.03
C VAL A 246 -6.17 2.91 2.92
N SER A 247 -6.80 3.97 2.42
CA SER A 247 -7.72 3.89 1.28
C SER A 247 -7.01 3.42 0.00
N ALA A 248 -5.80 3.93 -0.25
CA ALA A 248 -4.94 3.52 -1.35
C ALA A 248 -4.52 2.05 -1.25
N LEU A 249 -4.03 1.63 -0.09
CA LEU A 249 -3.63 0.25 0.19
C LEU A 249 -4.82 -0.69 0.05
N LEU A 250 -6.00 -0.33 0.57
CA LEU A 250 -7.21 -1.12 0.45
C LEU A 250 -7.54 -1.42 -1.02
N TYR A 251 -7.46 -0.41 -1.89
CA TYR A 251 -7.64 -0.60 -3.33
C TYR A 251 -6.66 -1.62 -3.91
N PHE A 252 -5.36 -1.47 -3.66
CA PHE A 252 -4.34 -2.39 -4.18
C PHE A 252 -4.48 -3.82 -3.62
N LEU A 253 -4.76 -3.94 -2.34
CA LEU A 253 -4.93 -5.24 -1.67
C LEU A 253 -6.18 -5.96 -2.17
N ILE A 254 -7.30 -5.26 -2.39
CA ILE A 254 -8.50 -5.84 -3.02
C ILE A 254 -8.17 -6.35 -4.42
N GLN A 255 -7.45 -5.59 -5.24
CA GLN A 255 -7.06 -6.02 -6.58
C GLN A 255 -6.18 -7.27 -6.54
N ASN A 256 -5.17 -7.30 -5.66
CA ASN A 256 -4.29 -8.45 -5.49
C ASN A 256 -5.04 -9.70 -5.04
N GLU A 257 -5.94 -9.57 -4.05
CA GLU A 257 -6.77 -10.70 -3.60
C GLU A 257 -7.77 -11.15 -4.67
N THR A 258 -8.29 -10.22 -5.47
CA THR A 258 -9.19 -10.54 -6.59
C THR A 258 -8.46 -11.36 -7.64
N VAL A 259 -7.26 -10.94 -8.07
CA VAL A 259 -6.43 -11.69 -9.04
C VAL A 259 -6.10 -13.08 -8.50
N LYS A 260 -5.60 -13.19 -7.26
CA LYS A 260 -5.35 -14.50 -6.62
C LYS A 260 -6.60 -15.38 -6.57
N SER A 261 -7.77 -14.79 -6.33
CA SER A 261 -9.04 -15.52 -6.27
C SER A 261 -9.49 -16.02 -7.65
N ILE A 262 -9.26 -15.23 -8.70
CA ILE A 262 -9.53 -15.59 -10.10
C ILE A 262 -8.60 -16.70 -10.53
N GLU A 263 -7.29 -16.59 -10.26
CA GLU A 263 -6.31 -17.63 -10.56
C GLU A 263 -6.67 -18.94 -9.86
N LYS A 264 -7.01 -18.90 -8.56
CA LYS A 264 -7.48 -20.09 -7.83
C LYS A 264 -8.75 -20.67 -8.44
N LYS A 265 -9.69 -19.83 -8.88
CA LYS A 265 -10.93 -20.28 -9.53
C LYS A 265 -10.64 -20.92 -10.90
N TYR A 266 -9.74 -20.33 -11.68
CA TYR A 266 -9.32 -20.85 -12.98
C TYR A 266 -8.65 -22.22 -12.84
N HIS A 267 -7.69 -22.36 -11.92
CA HIS A 267 -7.08 -23.66 -11.62
C HIS A 267 -8.15 -24.68 -11.21
N ARG A 268 -9.03 -24.34 -10.25
CA ARG A 268 -10.12 -25.22 -9.80
C ARG A 268 -11.08 -25.64 -10.91
N ASP A 269 -11.31 -24.78 -11.92
CA ASP A 269 -12.14 -25.11 -13.06
C ASP A 269 -11.47 -26.13 -13.99
N LEU A 270 -10.20 -25.90 -14.35
CA LEU A 270 -9.43 -26.84 -15.16
C LEU A 270 -9.32 -28.21 -14.50
N GLU A 271 -9.03 -28.20 -13.21
CA GLU A 271 -8.98 -29.38 -12.36
C GLU A 271 -10.32 -30.16 -12.37
N TYR A 272 -11.45 -29.47 -12.21
CA TYR A 272 -12.77 -30.08 -12.26
C TYR A 272 -13.10 -30.66 -13.65
N ARG A 273 -12.75 -29.92 -14.72
CA ARG A 273 -12.96 -30.36 -16.10
C ARG A 273 -12.16 -31.63 -16.42
N MET A 274 -10.93 -31.74 -15.88
CA MET A 274 -10.08 -32.92 -15.99
C MET A 274 -10.72 -34.14 -15.31
N LEU A 275 -11.19 -33.98 -14.07
CA LEU A 275 -11.81 -35.06 -13.29
C LEU A 275 -13.13 -35.58 -13.88
N ASN A 276 -13.91 -34.71 -14.52
CA ASN A 276 -15.17 -35.11 -15.14
C ASN A 276 -15.04 -35.54 -16.61
N GLY A 277 -13.82 -35.56 -17.16
CA GLY A 277 -13.58 -36.00 -18.55
C GLY A 277 -14.13 -35.05 -19.62
N SER A 278 -14.32 -33.77 -19.29
CA SER A 278 -14.86 -32.76 -20.20
C SER A 278 -13.81 -32.04 -21.06
N LEU A 279 -12.54 -32.40 -20.90
CA LEU A 279 -11.40 -31.88 -21.67
C LEU A 279 -11.18 -32.73 -22.94
N SER A 280 -10.79 -32.09 -24.04
CA SER A 280 -10.24 -32.78 -25.22
C SER A 280 -8.86 -33.39 -24.92
N GLU A 281 -8.35 -34.28 -25.78
CA GLU A 281 -7.01 -34.87 -25.58
C GLU A 281 -5.89 -33.81 -25.54
N SER A 282 -5.95 -32.78 -26.38
CA SER A 282 -4.97 -31.69 -26.34
C SER A 282 -5.07 -30.85 -25.06
N GLU A 283 -6.29 -30.54 -24.61
CA GLU A 283 -6.50 -29.81 -23.35
C GLU A 283 -6.05 -30.62 -22.13
N LYS A 284 -6.19 -31.95 -22.15
CA LYS A 284 -5.75 -32.84 -21.06
C LYS A 284 -4.24 -32.73 -20.85
N GLU A 285 -3.46 -32.73 -21.92
CA GLU A 285 -2.01 -32.65 -21.84
C GLU A 285 -1.54 -31.27 -21.34
N ASP A 286 -2.16 -30.19 -21.83
CA ASP A 286 -1.89 -28.83 -21.35
C ASP A 286 -2.21 -28.67 -19.85
N VAL A 287 -3.37 -29.17 -19.40
CA VAL A 287 -3.79 -29.10 -18.00
C VAL A 287 -2.93 -30.01 -17.11
N ALA A 288 -2.55 -31.21 -17.58
CA ALA A 288 -1.65 -32.09 -16.85
C ALA A 288 -0.29 -31.43 -16.63
N ASN A 289 0.26 -30.77 -17.65
CA ASN A 289 1.50 -30.01 -17.54
C ASN A 289 1.36 -28.81 -16.59
N LEU A 290 0.28 -28.04 -16.66
CA LEU A 290 0.02 -26.91 -15.75
C LEU A 290 -0.08 -27.35 -14.28
N LEU A 291 -0.62 -28.54 -14.04
CA LEU A 291 -0.77 -29.13 -12.72
C LEU A 291 0.43 -30.02 -12.30
N ASP A 292 1.52 -30.06 -13.07
CA ASP A 292 2.69 -30.93 -12.80
C ASP A 292 2.34 -32.43 -12.64
N LEU A 293 1.31 -32.90 -13.35
CA LEU A 293 0.87 -34.30 -13.34
C LEU A 293 1.56 -35.08 -14.48
N ASN A 294 2.39 -36.08 -14.17
CA ASN A 294 2.97 -36.96 -15.19
C ASN A 294 2.08 -38.18 -15.47
N ALA A 295 1.97 -38.56 -16.74
CA ALA A 295 1.22 -39.73 -17.19
C ALA A 295 1.77 -41.08 -16.70
N THR A 296 3.04 -41.13 -16.30
CA THR A 296 3.71 -42.36 -15.83
C THR A 296 3.57 -42.59 -14.32
N ASP A 297 3.05 -41.61 -13.60
CA ASP A 297 2.83 -41.69 -12.16
C ASP A 297 1.49 -42.37 -11.86
N GLU A 298 1.43 -43.12 -10.75
CA GLU A 298 0.17 -43.66 -10.23
C GLU A 298 -0.45 -42.67 -9.26
N TYR A 299 -1.75 -42.41 -9.40
CA TYR A 299 -2.48 -41.48 -8.54
C TYR A 299 -3.67 -42.15 -7.88
N ARG A 300 -3.90 -41.83 -6.60
CA ARG A 300 -5.09 -42.23 -5.84
C ARG A 300 -6.00 -41.03 -5.60
N VAL A 301 -7.23 -41.11 -6.09
CA VAL A 301 -8.24 -40.05 -5.93
C VAL A 301 -9.18 -40.39 -4.77
N ILE A 302 -9.34 -39.48 -3.83
CA ILE A 302 -10.23 -39.59 -2.67
C ILE A 302 -11.24 -38.46 -2.71
N THR A 303 -12.53 -38.78 -2.75
CA THR A 303 -13.60 -37.80 -2.77
C THR A 303 -14.35 -37.80 -1.45
N PHE A 304 -14.31 -36.69 -0.73
CA PHE A 304 -15.18 -36.40 0.40
C PHE A 304 -16.44 -35.71 -0.11
N TYR A 305 -17.60 -36.26 0.26
CA TYR A 305 -18.89 -35.66 -0.04
C TYR A 305 -19.56 -35.22 1.25
N LEU A 306 -19.81 -33.92 1.39
CA LEU A 306 -20.62 -33.39 2.49
C LEU A 306 -22.10 -33.63 2.15
N LYS A 307 -22.72 -34.59 2.86
CA LYS A 307 -24.17 -34.76 2.81
C LYS A 307 -24.82 -33.61 3.57
N SER A 308 -25.70 -32.86 2.90
CA SER A 308 -26.65 -31.99 3.58
C SER A 308 -27.49 -32.84 4.53
N GLY A 309 -27.68 -32.42 5.77
CA GLY A 309 -28.67 -33.03 6.67
C GLY A 309 -30.11 -32.76 6.20
N ASN A 310 -31.04 -32.58 7.15
CA ASN A 310 -32.44 -32.23 6.84
C ASN A 310 -32.64 -30.84 6.20
N ASN A 311 -31.57 -30.10 5.91
CA ASN A 311 -31.64 -28.79 5.26
C ASN A 311 -31.88 -28.97 3.76
N LYS A 312 -33.03 -28.48 3.28
CA LYS A 312 -33.52 -28.60 1.89
C LYS A 312 -32.74 -27.77 0.86
N GLU A 313 -31.89 -26.85 1.29
CA GLU A 313 -31.16 -25.97 0.38
C GLU A 313 -29.80 -26.56 0.00
N ASN A 314 -29.67 -26.97 -1.25
CA ASN A 314 -28.37 -27.27 -1.85
C ASN A 314 -27.64 -25.96 -2.20
N PHE A 315 -26.33 -25.92 -1.96
CA PHE A 315 -25.42 -24.81 -2.29
C PHE A 315 -25.55 -23.53 -1.45
N SER A 316 -26.13 -23.63 -0.24
CA SER A 316 -26.31 -22.49 0.67
C SER A 316 -24.97 -21.87 1.13
N ALA A 317 -25.02 -20.63 1.61
CA ALA A 317 -23.83 -19.95 2.16
C ALA A 317 -23.25 -20.71 3.38
N GLU A 318 -24.10 -21.37 4.16
CA GLU A 318 -23.71 -22.19 5.30
C GLU A 318 -22.96 -23.45 4.86
N GLN A 319 -23.48 -24.19 3.88
CA GLN A 319 -22.79 -25.34 3.30
C GLN A 319 -21.41 -24.96 2.75
N ARG A 320 -21.29 -23.79 2.09
CA ARG A 320 -20.00 -23.30 1.61
C ARG A 320 -19.02 -23.00 2.76
N LYS A 321 -19.51 -22.49 3.89
CA LYS A 321 -18.68 -22.27 5.10
C LYS A 321 -18.25 -23.61 5.71
N GLU A 322 -19.15 -24.59 5.80
CA GLU A 322 -18.85 -25.93 6.29
C GLU A 322 -17.82 -26.65 5.42
N THR A 323 -17.99 -26.63 4.09
CA THR A 323 -17.01 -27.21 3.16
C THR A 323 -15.63 -26.59 3.34
N LYS A 324 -15.53 -25.25 3.53
CA LYS A 324 -14.25 -24.58 3.83
C LYS A 324 -13.64 -25.03 5.16
N ILE A 325 -14.45 -25.32 6.17
CA ILE A 325 -13.98 -25.85 7.46
C ILE A 325 -13.43 -27.26 7.28
N VAL A 326 -14.12 -28.10 6.51
CA VAL A 326 -13.67 -29.47 6.22
C VAL A 326 -12.41 -29.46 5.35
N GLU A 327 -12.32 -28.60 4.34
CA GLU A 327 -11.11 -28.37 3.53
C GLU A 327 -9.91 -28.04 4.43
N LYS A 328 -10.05 -27.06 5.33
CA LYS A 328 -9.00 -26.71 6.31
C LYS A 328 -8.65 -27.88 7.23
N ALA A 329 -9.61 -28.74 7.58
CA ALA A 329 -9.34 -29.91 8.38
C ALA A 329 -8.56 -30.96 7.59
N VAL A 330 -8.94 -31.26 6.35
CA VAL A 330 -8.24 -32.19 5.47
C VAL A 330 -6.78 -31.74 5.28
N LEU A 331 -6.56 -30.46 5.01
CA LEU A 331 -5.23 -29.84 4.86
C LEU A 331 -4.34 -29.91 6.11
N LYS A 332 -4.92 -30.11 7.31
CA LYS A 332 -4.14 -30.29 8.55
C LYS A 332 -3.60 -31.71 8.72
N PHE A 333 -4.25 -32.69 8.11
CA PHE A 333 -3.94 -34.10 8.32
C PHE A 333 -3.28 -34.73 7.10
N LEU A 334 -3.65 -34.31 5.89
CA LEU A 334 -3.04 -34.81 4.67
C LEU A 334 -1.94 -33.85 4.20
N PRO A 335 -0.86 -34.36 3.58
CA PRO A 335 0.14 -33.49 2.97
C PRO A 335 -0.50 -32.56 1.95
N LYS A 336 0.12 -31.39 1.74
CA LYS A 336 -0.31 -30.44 0.71
C LYS A 336 -0.02 -31.01 -0.68
N GLU A 337 -0.85 -31.92 -1.11
CA GLU A 337 -0.95 -32.38 -2.50
C GLU A 337 -2.20 -31.77 -3.14
N TYR A 338 -2.56 -32.23 -4.34
CA TYR A 338 -3.69 -31.71 -5.12
C TYR A 338 -5.02 -31.91 -4.37
N ILE A 339 -5.55 -30.84 -3.76
CA ILE A 339 -6.86 -30.83 -3.09
C ILE A 339 -7.81 -29.91 -3.84
N PHE A 340 -8.90 -30.49 -4.32
CA PHE A 340 -9.97 -29.83 -5.05
C PHE A 340 -11.13 -29.57 -4.10
N CYS A 341 -11.72 -28.39 -4.14
CA CYS A 341 -12.95 -28.11 -3.41
C CYS A 341 -13.97 -27.51 -4.37
N ASN A 342 -15.05 -28.24 -4.62
CA ASN A 342 -16.19 -27.76 -5.36
C ASN A 342 -17.44 -27.90 -4.50
N THR A 343 -18.02 -26.76 -4.10
CA THR A 343 -19.31 -26.65 -3.38
C THR A 343 -19.50 -27.58 -2.18
N ASN A 344 -19.92 -28.83 -2.38
CA ASN A 344 -20.12 -29.86 -1.34
C ASN A 344 -19.17 -31.07 -1.45
N ARG A 345 -18.20 -31.02 -2.36
CA ARG A 345 -17.20 -32.06 -2.62
C ARG A 345 -15.81 -31.52 -2.36
N ILE A 346 -15.01 -32.32 -1.67
CA ILE A 346 -13.57 -32.15 -1.57
C ILE A 346 -12.95 -33.35 -2.25
N ILE A 347 -12.10 -33.16 -3.24
CA ILE A 347 -11.38 -34.24 -3.91
C ILE A 347 -9.91 -34.09 -3.49
N TYR A 348 -9.23 -35.18 -3.26
CA TYR A 348 -7.82 -35.22 -2.87
C TYR A 348 -7.13 -36.21 -3.80
N ILE A 349 -6.13 -35.77 -4.56
CA ILE A 349 -5.33 -36.65 -5.42
C ILE A 349 -3.96 -36.83 -4.78
N HIS A 350 -3.66 -38.08 -4.42
CA HIS A 350 -2.38 -38.51 -3.91
C HIS A 350 -1.53 -39.09 -5.03
N LYS A 351 -0.27 -38.68 -5.15
CA LYS A 351 0.69 -39.36 -6.03
C LYS A 351 1.32 -40.54 -5.28
N GLU A 352 1.06 -41.75 -5.75
CA GLU A 352 1.64 -42.98 -5.19
C GLU A 352 3.12 -43.10 -5.61
N ASN A 353 4.03 -42.70 -4.72
CA ASN A 353 5.45 -42.92 -4.93
C ASN A 353 5.82 -44.39 -4.65
N LYS A 354 6.08 -45.19 -5.68
CA LYS A 354 6.54 -46.59 -5.57
C LYS A 354 7.85 -46.81 -4.76
N LYS A 355 8.55 -45.75 -4.35
CA LYS A 355 9.89 -45.82 -3.71
C LYS A 355 10.03 -45.12 -2.35
N LYS A 356 8.99 -44.48 -1.79
CA LYS A 356 9.03 -43.98 -0.41
C LYS A 356 8.04 -44.77 0.43
N GLU A 357 8.55 -45.36 1.50
CA GLU A 357 7.81 -46.11 2.50
C GLU A 357 6.43 -45.49 2.78
N ASN A 358 5.40 -46.33 2.71
CA ASN A 358 3.98 -46.06 2.97
C ASN A 358 3.65 -45.49 4.38
N GLY A 359 4.63 -44.94 5.10
CA GLY A 359 4.50 -44.51 6.50
C GLY A 359 3.64 -43.27 6.71
N ASN A 360 3.80 -42.20 5.90
CA ASN A 360 3.15 -40.93 6.24
C ASN A 360 1.69 -40.81 5.82
N PHE A 361 1.30 -41.30 4.63
CA PHE A 361 -0.08 -41.13 4.15
C PHE A 361 -1.06 -42.08 4.84
N GLU A 362 -0.74 -43.38 4.93
CA GLU A 362 -1.64 -44.36 5.55
C GLU A 362 -1.87 -44.08 7.04
N GLU A 363 -0.81 -43.69 7.75
CA GLU A 363 -0.90 -43.34 9.17
C GLU A 363 -1.69 -42.04 9.37
N SER A 364 -1.44 -41.02 8.55
CA SER A 364 -2.21 -39.76 8.57
C SER A 364 -3.68 -39.97 8.22
N TRP A 365 -3.97 -40.84 7.25
CA TRP A 365 -5.33 -41.20 6.84
C TRP A 365 -6.07 -42.02 7.91
N LYS A 366 -5.40 -43.01 8.53
CA LYS A 366 -5.93 -43.75 9.68
C LYS A 366 -6.22 -42.81 10.85
N ASN A 367 -5.33 -41.87 11.14
CA ASN A 367 -5.51 -40.85 12.18
C ASN A 367 -6.67 -39.89 11.88
N PHE A 368 -6.82 -39.47 10.62
CA PHE A 368 -7.94 -38.65 10.18
C PHE A 368 -9.28 -39.37 10.36
N LYS A 369 -9.40 -40.62 9.88
CA LYS A 369 -10.60 -41.46 10.04
C LYS A 369 -10.97 -41.66 11.52
N LYS A 370 -9.98 -41.99 12.37
CA LYS A 370 -10.18 -42.21 13.81
C LYS A 370 -10.66 -40.95 14.53
N LYS A 371 -10.11 -39.78 14.22
CA LYS A 371 -10.50 -38.50 14.84
C LYS A 371 -11.85 -37.96 14.36
N ARG A 372 -12.27 -38.29 13.13
CA ARG A 372 -13.50 -37.72 12.53
C ARG A 372 -14.69 -38.69 12.48
N LYS A 373 -14.56 -39.92 13.00
CA LYS A 373 -15.62 -40.96 12.97
C LYS A 373 -16.20 -41.15 11.56
N ILE A 374 -15.32 -41.13 10.56
CA ILE A 374 -15.69 -41.37 9.15
C ILE A 374 -15.65 -42.88 8.95
N ASN A 375 -16.79 -43.49 8.63
CA ASN A 375 -16.88 -44.91 8.27
C ASN A 375 -16.12 -45.18 6.97
#